data_AF-R7JAH6-F1
#
_entry.id   AF-R7JAH6-F1
#
_cell.length_a   1.000
_cell.length_b   1.000
_cell.length_c   1.000
_cell.angle_alpha   90.00
_cell.angle_beta   90.00
_cell.angle_gamma   90.00
#
_symmetry.space_group_name_H-M   'P 1'
#
loop_
_entity.id
_entity.type
_entity.pdbx_description
1 polymer ?
#
loop_
_entity_poly.entity_id
_entity_poly.type
_entity_poly.pdbx_seq_one_letter_code
_entity_poly.pdbx_strand_id
1 'polypeptide(L)'
;MALSPKEVKVLTLVAMGYSDKEIGVELKIAYGTVRNHIDKVVLKLNAQNRTHAAIIYKLMNKDWLEDIYETNNNTLDRRRILSDRL
;
A
#
# COMPACT_ATOMS: atom_id res chain seq x y z
N MET A 1 -18.30 0.36 -0.54
CA MET A 1 -17.71 1.69 -0.28
C MET A 1 -16.38 1.77 -1.00
N ALA A 2 -16.11 2.86 -1.74
CA ALA A 2 -14.83 3.05 -2.43
C ALA A 2 -13.75 3.57 -1.48
N LEU A 3 -12.49 3.21 -1.76
CA LEU A 3 -11.32 3.80 -1.08
C LEU A 3 -11.09 5.23 -1.61
N SER A 4 -10.74 6.15 -0.73
CA SER A 4 -10.34 7.50 -1.12
C SER A 4 -8.93 7.51 -1.72
N PRO A 5 -8.54 8.54 -2.50
CA PRO A 5 -7.20 8.62 -3.08
C PRO A 5 -6.05 8.52 -2.06
N LYS A 6 -6.23 9.09 -0.85
CA LYS A 6 -5.22 8.99 0.23
C LYS A 6 -5.13 7.57 0.79
N GLU A 7 -6.27 6.91 0.97
CA GLU A 7 -6.33 5.52 1.45
C GLU A 7 -5.73 4.55 0.43
N VAL A 8 -5.96 4.78 -0.87
CA VAL A 8 -5.30 4.03 -1.94
C VAL A 8 -3.78 4.18 -1.82
N LYS A 9 -3.25 5.41 -1.78
CA LYS A 9 -1.79 5.65 -1.64
C LYS A 9 -1.19 4.95 -0.41
N VAL A 10 -1.84 5.08 0.74
CA VAL A 10 -1.40 4.40 1.98
C VAL A 10 -1.39 2.88 1.77
N LEU A 11 -2.48 2.32 1.24
CA LEU A 11 -2.62 0.88 1.05
C LEU A 11 -1.67 0.30 0.00
N THR A 12 -1.34 1.07 -1.04
CA THR A 12 -0.29 0.74 -2.01
C THR A 12 1.05 0.56 -1.31
N LEU A 13 1.46 1.51 -0.48
CA LEU A 13 2.72 1.42 0.26
C LEU A 13 2.70 0.27 1.30
N VAL A 14 1.56 0.03 1.96
CA VAL A 14 1.40 -1.16 2.82
C VAL A 14 1.59 -2.45 2.02
N ALA A 15 1.00 -2.55 0.84
CA ALA A 15 1.15 -3.70 -0.04
C ALA A 15 2.59 -3.90 -0.55
N MET A 16 3.37 -2.81 -0.65
CA MET A 16 4.81 -2.83 -0.94
C MET A 16 5.69 -3.11 0.30
N GLY A 17 5.11 -3.32 1.49
CA GLY A 17 5.84 -3.67 2.71
C GLY A 17 6.42 -2.47 3.47
N TYR A 18 5.87 -1.27 3.29
CA TYR A 18 6.27 -0.11 4.10
C TYR A 18 5.66 -0.17 5.50
N SER A 19 6.46 0.23 6.50
CA SER A 19 5.98 0.48 7.86
C SER A 19 5.23 1.82 7.93
N ASP A 20 4.36 2.01 8.92
CA ASP A 20 3.57 3.25 9.01
C ASP A 20 4.44 4.49 9.22
N LYS A 21 5.64 4.32 9.79
CA LYS A 21 6.63 5.40 9.90
C LYS A 21 7.16 5.80 8.53
N GLU A 22 7.56 4.82 7.72
CA GLU A 22 8.05 5.06 6.36
C GLU A 22 6.97 5.66 5.47
N ILE A 23 5.72 5.17 5.58
CA ILE A 23 4.57 5.76 4.88
C ILE A 23 4.35 7.21 5.29
N GLY A 24 4.51 7.54 6.57
CA GLY A 24 4.37 8.91 7.07
C GLY A 24 5.43 9.84 6.47
N VAL A 25 6.68 9.36 6.37
CA VAL A 25 7.77 10.08 5.69
C VAL A 25 7.45 10.28 4.22
N GLU A 26 7.09 9.20 3.52
CA GLU A 26 6.81 9.19 2.08
C GLU A 26 5.67 10.14 1.70
N LEU A 27 4.56 10.06 2.44
CA LEU A 27 3.37 10.87 2.16
C LEU A 27 3.38 12.24 2.86
N LYS A 28 4.44 12.58 3.59
CA LYS A 28 4.58 13.82 4.38
C LYS A 28 3.40 14.04 5.33
N ILE A 29 2.99 12.99 6.05
CA ILE A 29 1.91 13.01 7.05
C ILE A 29 2.37 12.39 8.37
N ALA A 30 1.69 12.73 9.46
CA ALA A 30 1.99 12.16 10.75
C ALA A 30 1.73 10.65 10.80
N TYR A 31 2.56 9.93 11.56
CA TYR A 31 2.42 8.50 11.83
C TYR A 31 1.00 8.09 12.27
N GLY A 32 0.41 8.87 13.20
CA GLY A 32 -0.97 8.64 13.65
C GLY A 32 -2.00 8.79 12.53
N THR A 33 -1.77 9.71 11.58
CA THR A 33 -2.62 9.87 10.40
C THR A 33 -2.55 8.65 9.47
N VAL A 34 -1.37 8.04 9.32
CA VAL A 34 -1.23 6.79 8.55
C VAL A 34 -2.04 5.67 9.18
N ARG A 35 -1.91 5.46 10.50
CA ARG A 35 -2.70 4.45 11.22
C ARG A 35 -4.20 4.66 11.04
N ASN A 36 -4.67 5.90 11.17
CA ASN A 36 -6.06 6.23 10.94
C ASN A 36 -6.55 5.90 9.52
N HIS A 37 -5.69 6.07 8.50
CA HIS A 37 -6.02 5.64 7.13
C HIS A 37 -6.07 4.11 7.01
N ILE A 38 -5.13 3.39 7.63
CA ILE A 38 -5.11 1.92 7.63
C ILE A 38 -6.36 1.37 8.30
N ASP A 39 -6.74 1.89 9.46
CA ASP A 39 -7.94 1.43 10.18
C ASP A 39 -9.21 1.62 9.35
N LYS A 40 -9.34 2.77 8.68
CA LYS A 40 -10.45 3.04 7.75
C LYS A 40 -10.45 2.09 6.56
N VAL A 41 -9.28 1.78 5.99
CA VAL A 41 -9.15 0.82 4.89
C VAL A 41 -9.54 -0.58 5.34
N VAL A 42 -9.06 -1.03 6.50
CA VAL A 42 -9.39 -2.36 7.05
C VAL A 42 -10.90 -2.51 7.19
N LEU A 43 -11.58 -1.50 7.75
CA LEU A 43 -13.04 -1.49 7.85
C LEU A 43 -13.72 -1.49 6.48
N LYS A 44 -13.28 -0.63 5.55
CA LYS A 44 -13.90 -0.51 4.21
C LYS A 44 -13.77 -1.77 3.36
N LEU A 45 -12.67 -2.50 3.52
CA LEU A 45 -12.42 -3.75 2.82
C LEU A 45 -12.94 -4.98 3.57
N ASN A 46 -13.57 -4.80 4.73
CA ASN A 46 -13.95 -5.88 5.64
C ASN A 46 -12.77 -6.85 5.90
N ALA A 47 -11.57 -6.28 6.03
CA ALA A 47 -10.36 -7.03 6.29
C ALA A 47 -10.21 -7.30 7.80
N GLN A 48 -9.47 -8.34 8.14
CA GLN A 48 -9.20 -8.69 9.54
C GLN A 48 -8.07 -7.88 10.16
N ASN A 49 -7.11 -7.46 9.33
CA ASN A 49 -5.95 -6.67 9.72
C ASN A 49 -5.31 -6.06 8.47
N ARG A 50 -4.27 -5.24 8.66
CA ARG A 50 -3.55 -4.58 7.58
C ARG A 50 -2.99 -5.53 6.52
N THR A 51 -2.53 -6.72 6.94
CA THR A 51 -1.93 -7.71 6.04
C THR A 51 -3.03 -8.30 5.16
N HIS A 52 -4.17 -8.66 5.75
CA HIS A 52 -5.34 -9.10 5.01
C HIS A 52 -5.83 -8.00 4.05
N ALA A 53 -5.90 -6.74 4.50
CA ALA A 53 -6.27 -5.61 3.65
C ALA A 53 -5.31 -5.43 2.45
N ALA A 54 -4.01 -5.58 2.67
CA ALA A 54 -3.00 -5.53 1.62
C ALA A 54 -3.19 -6.67 0.60
N ILE A 55 -3.45 -7.90 1.06
CA ILE A 55 -3.70 -9.04 0.18
C ILE A 55 -4.97 -8.81 -0.65
N ILE A 56 -6.07 -8.38 -0.03
CA ILE A 56 -7.32 -8.04 -0.74
C ILE A 56 -7.03 -6.99 -1.82
N TYR A 57 -6.34 -5.91 -1.47
CA TYR A 57 -5.97 -4.85 -2.40
C TYR A 57 -5.12 -5.36 -3.57
N LYS A 58 -4.15 -6.23 -3.30
CA LYS A 58 -3.32 -6.85 -4.35
C LYS A 58 -4.18 -7.68 -5.32
N LEU A 59 -5.08 -8.50 -4.80
CA LEU A 59 -5.95 -9.35 -5.61
C LEU A 59 -6.99 -8.56 -6.42
N MET A 60 -7.44 -7.41 -5.92
CA MET A 60 -8.36 -6.52 -6.63
C MET A 60 -7.70 -5.76 -7.78
N ASN A 61 -6.37 -5.67 -7.78
CA ASN A 61 -5.62 -4.83 -8.72
C ASN A 61 -4.41 -5.61 -9.27
N LYS A 62 -4.64 -6.81 -9.80
CA LYS A 62 -3.58 -7.72 -10.25
C LYS A 62 -2.70 -7.12 -11.34
N ASP A 63 -3.31 -6.41 -12.29
CA ASP A 63 -2.64 -5.93 -13.50
C ASP A 63 -1.39 -5.09 -13.18
N TRP A 64 -1.49 -4.06 -12.32
CA TRP A 64 -0.33 -3.23 -11.99
C TRP A 64 0.73 -3.93 -11.13
N LEU A 65 0.34 -4.96 -10.36
CA LEU A 65 1.28 -5.69 -9.51
C LEU A 65 2.10 -6.68 -10.32
N GLU A 66 1.49 -7.35 -11.29
CA GLU A 66 2.18 -8.21 -12.23
C GLU A 66 3.16 -7.38 -13.06
N ASP A 67 2.72 -6.24 -13.60
CA ASP A 67 3.58 -5.30 -14.33
C ASP A 67 4.80 -4.86 -13.50
N ILE A 68 4.59 -4.44 -12.26
CA ILE A 68 5.68 -4.01 -11.37
C ILE A 68 6.59 -5.18 -11.01
N TYR A 69 6.03 -6.35 -10.70
CA TYR A 69 6.83 -7.52 -10.34
C TYR A 69 7.74 -7.97 -11.47
N GLU A 70 7.21 -8.02 -12.70
CA GLU A 70 7.95 -8.38 -13.91
C GLU A 70 9.02 -7.33 -14.22
N THR A 71 8.65 -6.05 -14.22
CA THR A 71 9.57 -4.93 -14.50
C THR A 71 10.73 -4.86 -13.49
N ASN A 72 10.53 -5.37 -12.27
CA ASN A 72 11.54 -5.38 -11.21
C ASN A 72 12.27 -6.71 -11.06
N ASN A 73 12.48 -7.47 -12.15
CA ASN A 73 13.20 -8.76 -12.12
C ASN A 73 12.58 -9.76 -11.13
N ASN A 74 11.26 -9.91 -11.16
CA ASN A 74 10.50 -10.81 -10.28
C ASN A 74 10.75 -10.50 -8.79
N THR A 75 10.79 -9.22 -8.43
CA THR A 75 10.89 -8.81 -7.02
C THR A 75 9.89 -7.71 -6.66
N LEU A 76 9.34 -7.82 -5.46
CA LEU A 76 8.63 -6.73 -4.79
C LEU A 76 9.52 -6.04 -3.73
N ASP A 77 10.86 -6.09 -3.87
CA ASP A 77 11.77 -5.32 -3.00
C ASP A 77 11.56 -3.82 -3.24
N ARG A 78 10.99 -3.15 -2.22
CA ARG A 78 10.75 -1.71 -2.21
C ARG A 78 11.95 -0.85 -2.60
N ARG A 79 13.18 -1.30 -2.34
CA ARG A 79 14.42 -0.58 -2.70
C ARG A 79 14.66 -0.53 -4.21
N ARG A 80 14.05 -1.43 -4.97
CA ARG A 80 14.19 -1.52 -6.43
C ARG A 80 13.01 -0.87 -7.16
N ILE A 81 11.82 -0.90 -6.58
CA ILE A 81 10.58 -0.47 -7.23
C ILE A 81 10.38 1.04 -7.28
N LEU A 82 10.85 1.77 -6.25
CA LEU A 82 10.62 3.22 -6.14
C LEU A 82 11.80 4.10 -6.56
N SER A 83 12.89 3.54 -7.13
CA SER A 83 13.97 4.38 -7.67
C SER A 83 13.52 5.27 -8.83
N ASP A 84 12.43 4.89 -9.52
CA ASP A 84 12.07 5.46 -10.81
C ASP A 84 10.71 6.19 -10.82
N ARG A 85 9.96 6.27 -9.69
CA ARG A 85 8.56 6.78 -9.70
C ARG A 85 8.11 7.68 -8.54
N LEU A 86 9.04 8.31 -7.81
CA LEU A 86 8.73 9.41 -6.89
C LEU A 86 9.65 10.60 -7.11
#